data_AF-A0A423GUY0-F1
#
_entry.id   AF-A0A423GUY0-F1
#
_cell.length_a   1.000
_cell.length_b   1.000
_cell.length_c   1.000
_cell.angle_alpha   90.00
_cell.angle_beta   90.00
_cell.angle_gamma   90.00
#
_symmetry.space_group_name_H-M   'P 1'
#
loop_
_entity.id
_entity.type
_entity.pdbx_description
1 polymer ?
#
loop_
_entity_poly.entity_id
_entity_poly.type
_entity_poly.pdbx_seq_one_letter_code
_entity_poly.pdbx_strand_id
1 'polypeptide(L)'
;MTNEQNGNLTEKNEEKKLAEYKFVISYDAKDKSLSHHEINAKELGEAILGMNNLIEETAKAIGSSIEKVQLKVTTPVKEGSVEVVFALLADPGVALKVLATLGFAAQGAAIAKAALVEMVQKIGNKKITNIAIDGDSEEAKVTTDDGTFVMDKTVAKLIANKRARESLHKIIQAPLIGKPNAVFKVLDKNELPVWTAQEEEINDYKPLPAGTLEEISIDREKINVSFSQINFDSSKGWRIKNKDHEEYPVTMKDKTFLEKVRQNQQAFKKDDLYEIDLEVTTTSRPTRSTIDRVVVEVTRHWASGDRRQV
;
A
#
# COMPACT_ATOMS: atom_id res chain seq x y z
N MET A 1 -10.16 61.11 -6.56
CA MET A 1 -8.84 61.25 -5.91
C MET A 1 -8.83 60.26 -4.75
N THR A 2 -8.80 58.94 -4.96
CA THR A 2 -7.66 58.08 -5.35
C THR A 2 -6.39 58.31 -4.53
N ASN A 3 -6.15 57.44 -3.55
CA ASN A 3 -5.04 56.48 -3.47
C ASN A 3 -5.13 55.77 -2.11
N GLU A 4 -5.47 54.48 -2.04
CA GLU A 4 -4.65 53.31 -2.33
C GLU A 4 -3.50 53.04 -1.34
N GLN A 5 -3.57 51.83 -0.78
CA GLN A 5 -2.47 50.92 -0.43
C GLN A 5 -1.76 51.04 0.93
N ASN A 6 -2.15 50.13 1.85
CA ASN A 6 -1.36 48.93 2.23
C ASN A 6 -1.76 48.53 3.66
N GLY A 7 -2.50 47.44 3.93
CA GLY A 7 -2.40 46.13 3.29
C GLY A 7 -1.18 45.37 3.82
N ASN A 8 -1.04 45.24 5.14
CA ASN A 8 -0.05 44.34 5.73
C ASN A 8 -0.79 43.17 6.39
N LEU A 9 -1.20 42.24 5.53
CA LEU A 9 -1.45 40.85 5.90
C LEU A 9 -0.12 40.27 6.33
N THR A 10 0.16 40.26 7.63
CA THR A 10 1.10 39.29 8.20
C THR A 10 0.49 37.90 8.00
N GLU A 11 0.71 37.33 6.81
CA GLU A 11 0.78 35.89 6.64
C GLU A 11 1.88 35.39 7.56
N LYS A 12 1.48 34.99 8.77
CA LYS A 12 2.28 34.11 9.62
C LYS A 12 2.41 32.80 8.83
N ASN A 13 3.46 32.69 8.03
CA ASN A 13 4.03 31.40 7.68
C ASN A 13 4.46 30.75 8.99
N GLU A 14 3.55 30.03 9.62
CA GLU A 14 3.93 28.99 10.56
C GLU A 14 4.70 27.95 9.76
N GLU A 15 6.03 28.07 9.74
CA GLU A 15 6.90 26.94 9.43
C GLU A 15 6.47 25.81 10.34
N LYS A 16 5.74 24.86 9.77
CA LYS A 16 5.22 23.70 10.47
C LYS A 16 6.42 22.91 10.96
N LYS A 17 6.70 23.05 12.26
CA LYS A 17 7.92 22.52 12.88
C LYS A 17 7.95 21.00 12.71
N LEU A 18 8.89 20.52 11.90
CA LEU A 18 9.14 19.08 11.76
C LEU A 18 9.49 18.50 13.13
N ALA A 19 8.82 17.41 13.49
CA ALA A 19 9.14 16.67 14.70
C ALA A 19 10.19 15.60 14.39
N GLU A 20 11.09 15.37 15.33
CA GLU A 20 12.15 14.37 15.25
C GLU A 20 11.72 13.11 16.00
N TYR A 21 11.74 11.96 15.32
CA TYR A 21 11.47 10.65 15.90
C TYR A 21 12.70 9.76 15.77
N LYS A 22 13.21 9.28 16.90
CA LYS A 22 14.39 8.42 16.95
C LYS A 22 14.00 6.95 17.12
N PHE A 23 14.64 6.10 16.33
CA PHE A 23 14.56 4.65 16.44
C PHE A 23 15.91 4.03 16.08
N VAL A 24 16.17 2.82 16.54
CA VAL A 24 17.44 2.11 16.31
C VAL A 24 17.15 0.79 15.59
N ILE A 25 17.96 0.45 14.61
CA ILE A 25 18.05 -0.94 14.13
C ILE A 25 19.34 -1.56 14.67
N SER A 26 19.24 -2.79 15.17
CA SER A 26 20.35 -3.53 15.75
C SER A 26 20.51 -4.88 15.07
N TYR A 27 21.77 -5.21 14.77
CA TYR A 27 22.20 -6.50 14.22
C TYR A 27 23.00 -7.26 15.28
N ASP A 28 22.57 -8.48 15.60
CA ASP A 28 23.23 -9.35 16.57
C ASP A 28 23.31 -10.78 16.01
N ALA A 29 24.48 -11.42 16.11
CA ALA A 29 24.68 -12.82 15.78
C ALA A 29 25.97 -13.34 16.44
N LYS A 30 26.07 -14.66 16.62
CA LYS A 30 27.26 -15.32 17.22
C LYS A 30 28.37 -15.62 16.19
N ASP A 31 28.49 -14.81 15.15
CA ASP A 31 29.56 -14.95 14.15
C ASP A 31 30.81 -14.17 14.55
N LYS A 32 31.93 -14.42 13.87
CA LYS A 32 33.23 -13.81 14.19
C LYS A 32 33.26 -12.30 14.00
N SER A 33 32.34 -11.72 13.23
CA SER A 33 32.32 -10.28 12.92
C SER A 33 31.37 -9.54 13.87
N LEU A 34 30.08 -9.89 13.92
CA LEU A 34 29.12 -9.15 14.74
C LEU A 34 29.38 -9.28 16.25
N SER A 35 29.95 -10.41 16.70
CA SER A 35 30.42 -10.55 18.09
C SER A 35 31.55 -9.59 18.49
N HIS A 36 32.23 -8.98 17.51
CA HIS A 36 33.24 -7.92 17.69
C HIS A 36 32.76 -6.55 17.18
N HIS A 37 31.45 -6.36 16.96
CA HIS A 37 30.85 -5.13 16.44
C HIS A 37 31.28 -4.76 15.02
N GLU A 38 31.60 -5.78 14.22
CA GLU A 38 31.99 -5.60 12.82
C GLU A 38 30.86 -6.06 11.89
N ILE A 39 30.50 -5.19 10.96
CA ILE A 39 29.62 -5.51 9.84
C ILE A 39 30.31 -5.10 8.54
N ASN A 40 30.04 -5.82 7.46
CA ASN A 40 30.54 -5.42 6.15
C ASN A 40 29.99 -4.03 5.77
N ALA A 41 30.88 -3.10 5.39
CA ALA A 41 30.49 -1.72 5.06
C ALA A 41 29.47 -1.63 3.91
N LYS A 42 29.55 -2.55 2.92
CA LYS A 42 28.58 -2.63 1.83
C LYS A 42 27.21 -3.08 2.35
N GLU A 43 27.17 -4.13 3.16
CA GLU A 43 25.91 -4.62 3.76
C GLU A 43 25.25 -3.53 4.63
N LEU A 44 26.05 -2.85 5.46
CA LEU A 44 25.56 -1.73 6.27
C LEU A 44 25.05 -0.57 5.41
N GLY A 45 25.79 -0.19 4.37
CA GLY A 45 25.38 0.85 3.44
C GLY A 45 24.08 0.49 2.69
N GLU A 46 23.94 -0.76 2.28
CA GLU A 46 22.73 -1.28 1.64
C GLU A 46 21.53 -1.32 2.60
N ALA A 47 21.76 -1.64 3.88
CA ALA A 47 20.72 -1.59 4.91
C ALA A 47 20.25 -0.15 5.20
N ILE A 48 21.17 0.80 5.32
CA ILE A 48 20.85 2.23 5.50
C ILE A 48 20.06 2.75 4.31
N LEU A 49 20.52 2.47 3.09
CA LEU A 49 19.81 2.85 1.87
C LEU A 49 18.45 2.15 1.76
N GLY A 50 18.37 0.88 2.16
CA GLY A 50 17.14 0.12 2.25
C GLY A 50 16.14 0.80 3.17
N MET A 51 16.56 1.23 4.37
CA MET A 51 15.68 1.93 5.32
C MET A 51 15.14 3.23 4.74
N ASN A 52 16.00 4.03 4.08
CA ASN A 52 15.56 5.24 3.40
C ASN A 52 14.47 4.94 2.36
N ASN A 53 14.75 3.99 1.45
CA ASN A 53 13.80 3.60 0.41
C ASN A 53 12.47 3.09 0.99
N LEU A 54 12.50 2.31 2.07
CA LEU A 54 11.31 1.79 2.72
C LEU A 54 10.44 2.91 3.29
N ILE A 55 11.05 3.91 3.91
CA ILE A 55 10.35 5.10 4.43
C ILE A 55 9.74 5.91 3.29
N GLU A 56 10.46 6.12 2.19
CA GLU A 56 9.95 6.85 1.03
C GLU A 56 8.75 6.15 0.39
N GLU A 57 8.82 4.84 0.18
CA GLU A 57 7.72 4.06 -0.38
C GLU A 57 6.51 4.04 0.56
N THR A 58 6.73 3.99 1.88
CA THR A 58 5.66 4.09 2.89
C THR A 58 5.00 5.46 2.86
N ALA A 59 5.79 6.54 2.79
CA ALA A 59 5.29 7.91 2.70
C ALA A 59 4.39 8.09 1.47
N LYS A 60 4.82 7.59 0.30
CA LYS A 60 3.99 7.58 -0.92
C LYS A 60 2.69 6.78 -0.73
N ALA A 61 2.77 5.60 -0.13
CA ALA A 61 1.62 4.71 0.06
C ALA A 61 0.55 5.30 0.99
N ILE A 62 0.93 6.15 1.97
CA ILE A 62 -0.02 6.88 2.83
C ILE A 62 -0.46 8.24 2.23
N GLY A 63 -0.06 8.56 0.99
CA GLY A 63 -0.42 9.81 0.32
C GLY A 63 0.38 11.05 0.74
N SER A 64 1.54 10.87 1.39
CA SER A 64 2.45 11.96 1.74
C SER A 64 3.49 12.21 0.63
N SER A 65 3.92 13.46 0.47
CA SER A 65 5.08 13.78 -0.36
C SER A 65 6.37 13.30 0.30
N ILE A 66 7.28 12.77 -0.51
CA ILE A 66 8.60 12.27 -0.10
C ILE A 66 9.45 13.39 0.50
N GLU A 67 9.31 14.62 -0.01
CA GLU A 67 10.05 15.80 0.47
C GLU A 67 9.73 16.17 1.92
N LYS A 68 8.58 15.69 2.43
CA LYS A 68 8.13 15.93 3.81
C LYS A 68 8.65 14.91 4.82
N VAL A 69 9.45 13.94 4.37
CA VAL A 69 9.97 12.86 5.20
C VAL A 69 11.47 12.74 4.97
N GLN A 70 12.28 13.01 6.00
CA GLN A 70 13.73 12.93 5.91
C GLN A 70 14.27 11.94 6.94
N LEU A 71 15.06 10.97 6.47
CA LEU A 71 15.76 10.02 7.32
C LEU A 71 17.22 10.46 7.48
N LYS A 72 17.69 10.59 8.72
CA LYS A 72 19.09 10.87 9.06
C LYS A 72 19.67 9.73 9.89
N VAL A 73 20.96 9.43 9.70
CA VAL A 73 21.73 8.55 10.58
C VAL A 73 22.43 9.41 11.63
N THR A 74 22.39 9.00 12.89
CA THR A 74 22.96 9.71 14.04
C THR A 74 23.84 8.78 14.87
N THR A 75 24.69 9.36 15.72
CA THR A 75 25.63 8.66 16.63
C THR A 75 25.15 8.80 18.08
N PRO A 76 25.37 7.85 19.01
CA PRO A 76 26.54 6.96 19.13
C PRO A 76 26.23 5.45 19.05
N VAL A 77 27.28 4.65 18.81
CA VAL A 77 27.26 3.18 18.81
C VAL A 77 27.48 2.66 20.23
N LYS A 78 26.73 1.63 20.66
CA LYS A 78 26.88 0.97 21.97
C LYS A 78 27.72 -0.31 21.88
N GLU A 79 28.30 -0.69 23.01
CA GLU A 79 29.08 -1.93 23.18
C GLU A 79 28.11 -3.14 23.22
N GLY A 80 28.30 -4.12 22.34
CA GLY A 80 27.49 -5.35 22.28
C GLY A 80 26.86 -5.69 20.93
N SER A 81 26.63 -4.70 20.06
CA SER A 81 25.92 -4.87 18.77
C SER A 81 26.34 -3.81 17.74
N VAL A 82 26.05 -4.03 16.46
CA VAL A 82 26.13 -2.96 15.47
C VAL A 82 24.77 -2.26 15.41
N GLU A 83 24.73 -1.04 15.94
CA GLU A 83 23.53 -0.21 15.97
C GLU A 83 23.62 0.94 14.97
N VAL A 84 22.51 1.17 14.26
CA VAL A 84 22.33 2.38 13.45
C VAL A 84 21.17 3.16 14.02
N VAL A 85 21.46 4.35 14.57
CA VAL A 85 20.44 5.24 15.12
C VAL A 85 19.89 6.12 14.01
N PHE A 86 18.59 6.01 13.77
CA PHE A 86 17.88 6.81 12.77
C PHE A 86 17.07 7.92 13.44
N ALA A 87 17.09 9.10 12.82
CA ALA A 87 16.22 10.22 13.12
C ALA A 87 15.32 10.51 11.91
N LEU A 88 14.02 10.31 12.08
CA LEU A 88 12.99 10.63 11.10
C LEU A 88 12.44 12.04 11.38
N LEU A 89 12.63 12.96 10.44
CA LEU A 89 12.07 14.31 10.50
C LEU A 89 10.86 14.39 9.58
N ALA A 90 9.68 14.58 10.16
CA ALA A 90 8.42 14.75 9.43
C ALA A 90 7.38 15.47 10.29
N ASP A 91 6.24 15.83 9.69
CA ASP A 91 5.04 16.22 10.44
C ASP A 91 4.68 15.13 11.46
N PRO A 92 4.31 15.46 12.73
CA PRO A 92 4.05 14.45 13.77
C PRO A 92 3.07 13.34 13.37
N GLY A 93 1.97 13.71 12.71
CA GLY A 93 0.97 12.76 12.23
C GLY A 93 1.47 11.88 11.09
N VAL A 94 2.38 12.38 10.26
CA VAL A 94 3.00 11.62 9.16
C VAL A 94 4.03 10.64 9.71
N ALA A 95 4.92 11.10 10.59
CA ALA A 95 5.92 10.26 11.23
C ALA A 95 5.28 9.08 11.98
N LEU A 96 4.25 9.35 12.79
CA LEU A 96 3.55 8.32 13.53
C LEU A 96 2.89 7.30 12.59
N LYS A 97 2.22 7.75 11.52
CA LYS A 97 1.63 6.85 10.52
C LYS A 97 2.68 5.99 9.84
N VAL A 98 3.79 6.58 9.37
CA VAL A 98 4.90 5.82 8.75
C VAL A 98 5.42 4.74 9.69
N LEU A 99 5.76 5.10 10.93
CA LEU A 99 6.29 4.14 11.90
C LEU A 99 5.25 3.07 12.27
N ALA A 100 3.98 3.44 12.43
CA ALA A 100 2.91 2.49 12.73
C ALA A 100 2.64 1.51 11.58
N THR A 101 2.61 1.99 10.33
CA THR A 101 2.47 1.16 9.12
C THR A 101 3.62 0.17 8.98
N LEU A 102 4.85 0.61 9.27
CA LEU A 102 6.02 -0.28 9.24
C LEU A 102 6.01 -1.32 10.37
N GLY A 103 5.43 -0.98 11.52
CA GLY A 103 5.50 -1.80 12.74
C GLY A 103 6.61 -1.39 13.70
N PHE A 104 7.12 -0.16 13.56
CA PHE A 104 8.22 0.40 14.35
C PHE A 104 7.75 1.46 15.37
N ALA A 105 6.44 1.67 15.51
CA ALA A 105 5.90 2.57 16.51
C ALA A 105 6.14 2.03 17.93
N ALA A 106 6.42 2.93 18.88
CA ALA A 106 6.66 2.58 20.28
C ALA A 106 5.47 1.85 20.92
N GLN A 107 5.76 0.98 21.91
CA GLN A 107 4.73 0.26 22.67
C GLN A 107 3.72 1.24 23.28
N GLY A 108 2.42 1.01 23.03
CA GLY A 108 1.31 1.86 23.51
C GLY A 108 0.83 2.93 22.52
N ALA A 109 1.52 3.14 21.39
CA ALA A 109 0.94 3.86 20.25
C ALA A 109 -0.14 3.00 19.58
N ALA A 110 -1.17 3.61 18.98
CA ALA A 110 -2.12 2.89 18.15
C ALA A 110 -1.36 2.24 16.97
N ILE A 111 -1.17 0.93 17.04
CA ILE A 111 -0.48 0.16 16.01
C ILE A 111 -1.43 0.02 14.81
N ALA A 112 -0.92 0.16 13.59
CA ALA A 112 -1.69 -0.23 12.41
C ALA A 112 -2.12 -1.70 12.56
N LYS A 113 -3.38 -2.03 12.23
CA LYS A 113 -3.80 -3.43 12.15
C LYS A 113 -2.84 -4.15 11.19
N ALA A 114 -2.14 -5.17 11.68
CA ALA A 114 -1.26 -6.02 10.88
C ALA A 114 -0.15 -5.22 10.14
N ALA A 115 0.87 -4.77 10.89
CA ALA A 115 1.94 -3.94 10.35
C ALA A 115 2.79 -4.64 9.27
N LEU A 116 3.52 -3.86 8.46
CA LEU A 116 4.24 -4.37 7.30
C LEU A 116 5.25 -5.47 7.65
N VAL A 117 6.09 -5.29 8.66
CA VAL A 117 7.08 -6.31 9.05
C VAL A 117 6.42 -7.63 9.47
N GLU A 118 5.35 -7.55 10.24
CA GLU A 118 4.58 -8.71 10.70
C GLU A 118 3.92 -9.44 9.52
N MET A 119 3.34 -8.71 8.58
CA MET A 119 2.64 -9.31 7.44
C MET A 119 3.60 -9.86 6.39
N VAL A 120 4.75 -9.22 6.19
CA VAL A 120 5.81 -9.77 5.33
C VAL A 120 6.35 -11.07 5.91
N GLN A 121 6.56 -11.14 7.23
CA GLN A 121 6.93 -12.38 7.91
C GLN A 121 5.86 -13.47 7.72
N LYS A 122 4.58 -13.17 8.00
CA LYS A 122 3.47 -14.14 7.86
C LYS A 122 3.28 -14.64 6.43
N ILE A 123 3.46 -13.77 5.43
CA ILE A 123 3.34 -14.13 4.02
C ILE A 123 4.59 -14.85 3.53
N GLY A 124 5.77 -14.50 4.04
CA GLY A 124 7.04 -15.09 3.64
C GLY A 124 7.31 -14.93 2.15
N ASN A 125 7.70 -16.03 1.49
CA ASN A 125 7.98 -16.10 0.05
C ASN A 125 6.77 -16.46 -0.82
N LYS A 126 5.57 -16.52 -0.23
CA LYS A 126 4.35 -16.97 -0.90
C LYS A 126 3.96 -16.02 -2.02
N LYS A 127 3.42 -16.59 -3.09
CA LYS A 127 2.98 -15.79 -4.23
C LYS A 127 1.66 -15.10 -3.87
N ILE A 128 1.65 -13.78 -3.89
CA ILE A 128 0.41 -13.00 -3.82
C ILE A 128 -0.33 -13.18 -5.14
N THR A 129 -1.57 -13.67 -5.06
CA THR A 129 -2.40 -13.96 -6.22
C THR A 129 -3.49 -12.91 -6.42
N ASN A 130 -3.89 -12.20 -5.36
CA ASN A 130 -4.91 -11.17 -5.43
C ASN A 130 -4.79 -10.15 -4.28
N ILE A 131 -5.10 -8.89 -4.56
CA ILE A 131 -5.35 -7.86 -3.55
C ILE A 131 -6.68 -7.18 -3.90
N ALA A 132 -7.66 -7.33 -3.02
CA ALA A 132 -8.98 -6.74 -3.17
C ALA A 132 -9.22 -5.65 -2.12
N ILE A 133 -9.66 -4.48 -2.56
CA ILE A 133 -10.04 -3.34 -1.71
C ILE A 133 -11.51 -3.06 -2.01
N ASP A 134 -12.37 -3.19 -0.99
CA ASP A 134 -13.81 -3.00 -1.15
C ASP A 134 -14.13 -1.49 -1.05
N GLY A 135 -14.14 -0.77 -2.19
CA GLY A 135 -14.45 0.66 -2.27
C GLY A 135 -13.53 1.54 -1.40
N ASP A 136 -14.12 2.42 -0.59
CA ASP A 136 -13.37 3.30 0.34
C ASP A 136 -12.89 2.60 1.62
N SER A 137 -12.97 1.26 1.69
CA SER A 137 -12.48 0.50 2.85
C SER A 137 -11.01 0.78 3.14
N GLU A 138 -10.68 1.03 4.41
CA GLU A 138 -9.30 1.07 4.90
C GLU A 138 -8.67 -0.33 5.00
N GLU A 139 -9.47 -1.39 4.87
CA GLU A 139 -9.02 -2.78 4.88
C GLU A 139 -8.95 -3.36 3.46
N ALA A 140 -7.90 -4.15 3.22
CA ALA A 140 -7.67 -4.92 2.01
C ALA A 140 -7.57 -6.41 2.32
N LYS A 141 -8.09 -7.25 1.42
CA LYS A 141 -7.94 -8.70 1.46
C LYS A 141 -6.82 -9.11 0.51
N VAL A 142 -5.74 -9.65 1.06
CA VAL A 142 -4.60 -10.17 0.31
C VAL A 142 -4.67 -11.68 0.28
N THR A 143 -4.85 -12.25 -0.91
CA THR A 143 -4.87 -13.71 -1.11
C THR A 143 -3.52 -14.17 -1.63
N THR A 144 -3.00 -15.23 -1.01
CA THR A 144 -1.82 -15.98 -1.45
C THR A 144 -2.24 -17.39 -1.87
N ASP A 145 -1.28 -18.19 -2.34
CA ASP A 145 -1.44 -19.65 -2.52
C ASP A 145 -1.98 -20.38 -1.28
N ASP A 146 -1.54 -20.01 -0.08
CA ASP A 146 -1.88 -20.71 1.17
C ASP A 146 -3.04 -20.10 1.99
N GLY A 147 -3.64 -18.99 1.56
CA GLY A 147 -4.72 -18.38 2.35
C GLY A 147 -5.04 -16.93 2.02
N THR A 148 -5.91 -16.32 2.81
CA THR A 148 -6.28 -14.91 2.70
C THR A 148 -6.01 -14.19 4.01
N PHE A 149 -5.41 -13.02 3.91
CA PHE A 149 -5.06 -12.15 5.02
C PHE A 149 -5.84 -10.84 4.89
N VAL A 150 -6.34 -10.31 6.02
CA VAL A 150 -6.98 -9.00 6.08
C VAL A 150 -6.02 -8.04 6.76
N MET A 151 -5.75 -6.90 6.13
CA MET A 151 -4.82 -5.89 6.63
C MET A 151 -5.21 -4.50 6.16
N ASP A 152 -4.55 -3.48 6.67
CA ASP A 152 -4.69 -2.11 6.18
C ASP A 152 -4.31 -2.00 4.69
N LYS A 153 -5.05 -1.19 3.92
CA LYS A 153 -4.87 -1.05 2.47
C LYS A 153 -3.51 -0.49 2.08
N THR A 154 -2.92 0.38 2.90
CA THR A 154 -1.57 0.88 2.69
C THR A 154 -0.56 -0.24 2.90
N VAL A 155 -0.75 -1.06 3.94
CA VAL A 155 0.11 -2.23 4.17
C VAL A 155 0.02 -3.21 3.00
N ALA A 156 -1.18 -3.49 2.48
CA ALA A 156 -1.38 -4.35 1.32
C ALA A 156 -0.64 -3.84 0.07
N LYS A 157 -0.71 -2.53 -0.21
CA LYS A 157 0.05 -1.89 -1.31
C LYS A 157 1.56 -2.06 -1.12
N LEU A 158 2.07 -1.90 0.10
CA LEU A 158 3.50 -2.06 0.39
C LEU A 158 3.98 -3.51 0.27
N ILE A 159 3.13 -4.48 0.60
CA ILE A 159 3.43 -5.89 0.43
C ILE A 159 3.55 -6.27 -1.05
N ALA A 160 2.73 -5.69 -1.92
CA ALA A 160 2.83 -5.87 -3.38
C ALA A 160 4.00 -5.09 -4.00
N ASN A 161 4.48 -4.04 -3.33
CA ASN A 161 5.54 -3.18 -3.86
C ASN A 161 6.91 -3.88 -3.79
N LYS A 162 7.46 -4.22 -4.97
CA LYS A 162 8.76 -4.87 -5.10
C LYS A 162 9.90 -4.08 -4.42
N ARG A 163 9.90 -2.75 -4.51
CA ARG A 163 10.93 -1.91 -3.89
C ARG A 163 10.84 -1.95 -2.37
N ALA A 164 9.63 -1.93 -1.80
CA ALA A 164 9.44 -2.06 -0.36
C ALA A 164 9.90 -3.43 0.15
N ARG A 165 9.54 -4.52 -0.55
CA ARG A 165 9.97 -5.89 -0.24
C ARG A 165 11.48 -6.08 -0.35
N GLU A 166 12.09 -5.53 -1.41
CA GLU A 166 13.55 -5.50 -1.58
C GLU A 166 14.24 -4.71 -0.46
N SER A 167 13.63 -3.62 -0.02
CA SER A 167 14.19 -2.80 1.07
C SER A 167 14.16 -3.55 2.39
N LEU A 168 13.06 -4.24 2.73
CA LEU A 168 13.00 -5.11 3.92
C LEU A 168 14.02 -6.24 3.88
N HIS A 169 14.22 -6.85 2.70
CA HIS A 169 15.27 -7.85 2.52
C HIS A 169 16.66 -7.29 2.87
N LYS A 170 17.00 -6.11 2.33
CA LYS A 170 18.30 -5.45 2.59
C LYS A 170 18.48 -5.01 4.03
N ILE A 171 17.41 -4.63 4.71
CA ILE A 171 17.45 -4.18 6.10
C ILE A 171 17.57 -5.37 7.06
N ILE A 172 16.82 -6.45 6.83
CA ILE A 172 16.61 -7.52 7.83
C ILE A 172 17.40 -8.76 7.47
N GLN A 173 17.17 -9.33 6.28
CA GLN A 173 17.70 -10.64 5.92
C GLN A 173 19.13 -10.59 5.41
N ALA A 174 19.44 -9.72 4.45
CA ALA A 174 20.75 -9.67 3.80
C ALA A 174 21.93 -9.52 4.79
N PRO A 175 21.84 -8.69 5.86
CA PRO A 175 22.92 -8.54 6.83
C PRO A 175 23.11 -9.74 7.78
N LEU A 176 22.12 -10.64 7.86
CA LEU A 176 22.02 -11.69 8.86
C LEU A 176 21.97 -13.11 8.26
N ILE A 177 21.83 -13.24 6.94
CA ILE A 177 21.73 -14.52 6.24
C ILE A 177 22.96 -15.40 6.51
N GLY A 178 22.71 -16.65 6.91
CA GLY A 178 23.76 -17.63 7.18
C GLY A 178 24.58 -17.38 8.46
N LYS A 179 24.16 -16.43 9.31
CA LYS A 179 24.79 -16.18 10.62
C LYS A 179 24.03 -16.94 11.73
N PRO A 180 24.73 -17.71 12.58
CA PRO A 180 24.07 -18.51 13.62
C PRO A 180 23.54 -17.62 14.76
N ASN A 181 22.37 -17.97 15.26
CA ASN A 181 21.63 -17.25 16.30
C ASN A 181 21.41 -15.78 15.94
N ALA A 182 21.11 -15.51 14.67
CA ALA A 182 20.89 -14.16 14.20
C ALA A 182 19.61 -13.56 14.78
N VAL A 183 19.69 -12.31 15.23
CA VAL A 183 18.54 -11.55 15.73
C VAL A 183 18.56 -10.15 15.15
N PHE A 184 17.45 -9.76 14.53
CA PHE A 184 17.19 -8.39 14.13
C PHE A 184 16.26 -7.72 15.15
N LYS A 185 16.59 -6.50 15.57
CA LYS A 185 15.73 -5.73 16.48
C LYS A 185 15.52 -4.32 15.96
N VAL A 186 14.31 -3.82 16.15
CA VAL A 186 14.02 -2.39 16.09
C VAL A 186 13.70 -1.93 17.51
N LEU A 187 14.39 -0.88 17.95
CA LEU A 187 14.26 -0.31 19.29
C LEU A 187 13.67 1.10 19.20
N ASP A 188 12.83 1.46 20.17
CA ASP A 188 12.35 2.83 20.31
C ASP A 188 13.43 3.76 20.92
N LYS A 189 13.07 5.03 21.14
CA LYS A 189 13.95 6.03 21.77
C LYS A 189 14.41 5.68 23.20
N ASN A 190 13.72 4.76 23.87
CA ASN A 190 14.05 4.29 25.22
C ASN A 190 14.77 2.92 25.17
N GLU A 191 15.17 2.47 23.98
CA GLU A 191 15.85 1.20 23.72
C GLU A 191 15.02 -0.04 24.04
N LEU A 192 13.69 0.13 24.07
CA LEU A 192 12.77 -0.99 24.22
C LEU A 192 12.50 -1.61 22.85
N PRO A 193 12.52 -2.95 22.74
CA PRO A 193 12.21 -3.61 21.47
C PRO A 193 10.75 -3.34 21.09
N VAL A 194 10.58 -2.77 19.90
CA VAL A 194 9.27 -2.61 19.24
C VAL A 194 9.02 -3.70 18.21
N TRP A 195 10.10 -4.25 17.64
CA TRP A 195 10.07 -5.41 16.76
C TRP A 195 11.31 -6.27 17.00
N THR A 196 11.15 -7.58 16.89
CA THR A 196 12.24 -8.54 16.96
C THR A 196 11.96 -9.67 15.98
N ALA A 197 12.95 -10.03 15.16
CA ALA A 197 12.91 -11.21 14.31
C ALA A 197 14.07 -12.14 14.68
N GLN A 198 13.74 -13.39 15.00
CA GLN A 198 14.70 -14.48 15.28
C GLN A 198 15.20 -15.12 13.98
N GLU A 199 16.21 -15.98 14.09
CA GLU A 199 16.90 -16.61 12.95
C GLU A 199 15.93 -17.31 11.98
N GLU A 200 14.93 -18.02 12.50
CA GLU A 200 13.94 -18.71 11.69
C GLU A 200 13.07 -17.72 10.89
N GLU A 201 12.73 -16.60 11.51
CA GLU A 201 11.83 -15.56 10.99
C GLU A 201 12.54 -14.62 10.00
N ILE A 202 13.84 -14.41 10.16
CA ILE A 202 14.67 -13.61 9.25
C ILE A 202 14.58 -14.16 7.81
N ASN A 203 14.40 -15.47 7.66
CA ASN A 203 14.27 -16.12 6.36
C ASN A 203 13.00 -15.78 5.58
N ASP A 204 11.99 -15.22 6.25
CA ASP A 204 10.70 -14.85 5.64
C ASP A 204 10.77 -13.51 4.90
N TYR A 205 11.79 -12.69 5.17
CA TYR A 205 12.00 -11.38 4.54
C TYR A 205 12.71 -11.46 3.18
N LYS A 206 12.41 -12.50 2.41
CA LYS A 206 12.93 -12.64 1.03
C LYS A 206 12.32 -11.58 0.11
N PRO A 207 13.07 -11.13 -0.91
CA PRO A 207 12.51 -10.35 -2.00
C PRO A 207 11.34 -11.10 -2.63
N LEU A 208 10.42 -10.37 -3.27
CA LEU A 208 9.39 -11.02 -4.07
C LEU A 208 10.06 -11.88 -5.15
N PRO A 209 9.61 -13.13 -5.37
CA PRO A 209 10.16 -13.99 -6.41
C PRO A 209 10.19 -13.29 -7.79
N ALA A 210 11.18 -13.64 -8.62
CA ALA A 210 11.20 -13.16 -10.00
C ALA A 210 9.93 -13.66 -10.73
N GLY A 211 9.21 -12.75 -11.38
CA GLY A 211 7.93 -13.05 -12.03
C GLY A 211 6.68 -12.76 -11.20
N THR A 212 6.80 -12.30 -9.95
CA THR A 212 5.69 -11.84 -9.09
C THR A 212 5.14 -10.45 -9.51
N LEU A 213 5.21 -10.13 -10.80
CA LEU A 213 4.95 -8.79 -11.36
C LEU A 213 3.50 -8.61 -11.78
N GLU A 214 2.57 -9.01 -10.92
CA GLU A 214 1.16 -8.73 -11.11
C GLU A 214 0.69 -8.00 -9.85
N GLU A 215 0.81 -6.68 -9.87
CA GLU A 215 0.05 -5.88 -8.92
C GLU A 215 -1.38 -5.87 -9.45
N ILE A 216 -2.20 -6.74 -8.87
CA ILE A 216 -3.62 -6.85 -9.17
C ILE A 216 -4.33 -6.03 -8.11
N SER A 217 -4.80 -4.85 -8.50
CA SER A 217 -5.68 -4.04 -7.68
C SER A 217 -7.09 -4.25 -8.19
N ILE A 218 -7.98 -4.76 -7.34
CA ILE A 218 -9.40 -4.81 -7.60
C ILE A 218 -10.06 -3.70 -6.80
N ASP A 219 -10.61 -2.71 -7.51
CA ASP A 219 -11.44 -1.66 -6.95
C ASP A 219 -12.92 -1.96 -7.22
N ARG A 220 -13.80 -1.59 -6.29
CA ARG A 220 -15.25 -1.75 -6.42
C ARG A 220 -15.94 -0.43 -6.14
N GLU A 221 -16.57 0.11 -7.16
CA GLU A 221 -17.24 1.41 -7.08
C GLU A 221 -18.71 1.31 -7.52
N LYS A 222 -19.56 2.08 -6.85
CA LYS A 222 -20.95 2.31 -7.27
C LYS A 222 -21.02 3.54 -8.15
N ILE A 223 -21.36 3.33 -9.42
CA ILE A 223 -21.38 4.42 -10.40
C ILE A 223 -22.69 4.41 -11.21
N ASN A 224 -23.05 5.60 -11.69
CA ASN A 224 -24.16 5.77 -12.62
C ASN A 224 -23.62 5.83 -14.05
N VAL A 225 -24.14 4.98 -14.93
CA VAL A 225 -23.68 4.83 -16.31
C VAL A 225 -24.85 4.69 -17.28
N SER A 226 -24.59 4.89 -18.56
CA SER A 226 -25.48 4.42 -19.63
C SER A 226 -24.79 3.35 -20.46
N PHE A 227 -25.55 2.43 -21.05
CA PHE A 227 -25.00 1.44 -21.97
C PHE A 227 -24.90 2.04 -23.38
N SER A 228 -23.67 2.23 -23.88
CA SER A 228 -23.44 2.68 -25.26
C SER A 228 -23.45 1.52 -26.27
N GLN A 229 -23.15 0.31 -25.80
CA GLN A 229 -23.25 -0.92 -26.57
C GLN A 229 -23.79 -2.05 -25.70
N ILE A 230 -24.75 -2.80 -26.25
CA ILE A 230 -25.46 -3.89 -25.57
C ILE A 230 -25.20 -5.18 -26.34
N ASN A 231 -25.04 -6.29 -25.62
CA ASN A 231 -24.99 -7.63 -26.20
C ASN A 231 -26.02 -8.54 -25.53
N PHE A 232 -27.06 -8.93 -26.28
CA PHE A 232 -28.17 -9.72 -25.76
C PHE A 232 -27.80 -11.18 -25.44
N ASP A 233 -26.77 -11.71 -26.11
CA ASP A 233 -26.47 -13.15 -26.08
C ASP A 233 -25.28 -13.49 -25.19
N SER A 234 -24.39 -12.52 -24.94
CA SER A 234 -23.11 -12.75 -24.25
C SER A 234 -22.87 -11.78 -23.10
N SER A 235 -22.09 -12.24 -22.12
CA SER A 235 -21.53 -11.38 -21.07
C SER A 235 -20.46 -10.42 -21.59
N LYS A 236 -19.92 -10.64 -22.79
CA LYS A 236 -18.88 -9.79 -23.41
C LYS A 236 -19.46 -8.90 -24.51
N GLY A 237 -18.76 -7.82 -24.83
CA GLY A 237 -19.17 -6.89 -25.90
C GLY A 237 -20.11 -5.78 -25.44
N TRP A 238 -20.31 -5.66 -24.13
CA TRP A 238 -20.99 -4.52 -23.52
C TRP A 238 -20.04 -3.33 -23.40
N ARG A 239 -20.56 -2.12 -23.58
CA ARG A 239 -19.81 -0.87 -23.32
C ARG A 239 -20.68 0.05 -22.48
N ILE A 240 -20.05 0.68 -21.50
CA ILE A 240 -20.68 1.69 -20.65
C ILE A 240 -20.09 3.06 -20.96
N LYS A 241 -20.88 4.09 -20.72
CA LYS A 241 -20.49 5.49 -20.76
C LYS A 241 -20.70 6.10 -19.38
N ASN A 242 -19.64 6.69 -18.81
CA ASN A 242 -19.69 7.35 -17.51
C ASN A 242 -20.25 8.80 -17.63
N LYS A 243 -20.33 9.51 -16.49
CA LYS A 243 -20.79 10.90 -16.42
C LYS A 243 -19.89 11.86 -17.21
N ASP A 244 -18.60 11.57 -17.31
CA ASP A 244 -17.60 12.35 -18.04
C ASP A 244 -17.58 12.05 -19.55
N HIS A 245 -18.57 11.25 -20.02
CA HIS A 245 -18.72 10.81 -21.40
C HIS A 245 -17.61 9.91 -21.95
N GLU A 246 -16.79 9.35 -21.07
CA GLU A 246 -15.80 8.35 -21.42
C GLU A 246 -16.45 6.98 -21.56
N GLU A 247 -16.02 6.21 -22.57
CA GLU A 247 -16.59 4.91 -22.90
C GLU A 247 -15.57 3.79 -22.74
N TYR A 248 -15.96 2.75 -22.00
CA TYR A 248 -15.11 1.60 -21.75
C TYR A 248 -15.83 0.28 -21.99
N PRO A 249 -15.14 -0.74 -22.54
CA PRO A 249 -15.67 -2.08 -22.61
C PRO A 249 -15.81 -2.67 -21.20
N VAL A 250 -16.88 -3.42 -20.98
CA VAL A 250 -17.14 -4.13 -19.73
C VAL A 250 -17.58 -5.56 -19.99
N THR A 251 -17.38 -6.42 -19.00
CA THR A 251 -17.98 -7.74 -18.95
C THR A 251 -19.14 -7.76 -17.97
N MET A 252 -20.31 -8.21 -18.39
CA MET A 252 -21.50 -8.33 -17.55
C MET A 252 -21.46 -9.67 -16.80
N LYS A 253 -21.33 -9.65 -15.47
CA LYS A 253 -21.42 -10.86 -14.62
C LYS A 253 -22.75 -10.99 -13.88
N ASP A 254 -23.59 -9.97 -13.91
CA ASP A 254 -24.94 -10.03 -13.35
C ASP A 254 -25.81 -11.02 -14.14
N LYS A 255 -25.90 -12.25 -13.62
CA LYS A 255 -26.69 -13.33 -14.24
C LYS A 255 -28.18 -13.01 -14.24
N THR A 256 -28.67 -12.36 -13.19
CA THR A 256 -30.09 -12.03 -13.05
C THR A 256 -30.49 -10.98 -14.08
N PHE A 257 -29.67 -9.94 -14.24
CA PHE A 257 -29.88 -8.94 -15.27
C PHE A 257 -29.77 -9.53 -16.68
N LEU A 258 -28.73 -10.32 -16.98
CA LEU A 258 -28.58 -10.97 -18.29
C LEU A 258 -29.77 -11.86 -18.63
N GLU A 259 -30.33 -12.57 -17.65
CA GLU A 259 -31.50 -13.41 -17.85
C GLU A 259 -32.75 -12.58 -18.20
N LYS A 260 -32.97 -11.46 -17.50
CA LYS A 260 -34.05 -10.50 -17.85
C LYS A 260 -33.88 -9.94 -19.25
N VAL A 261 -32.64 -9.64 -19.67
CA VAL A 261 -32.32 -9.16 -21.02
C VAL A 261 -32.67 -10.22 -22.07
N ARG A 262 -32.24 -11.47 -21.87
CA ARG A 262 -32.55 -12.59 -22.79
C ARG A 262 -34.03 -12.90 -22.89
N GLN A 263 -34.75 -12.75 -21.79
CA GLN A 263 -36.20 -12.95 -21.73
C GLN A 263 -36.99 -11.73 -22.25
N ASN A 264 -36.33 -10.71 -22.80
CA ASN A 264 -36.94 -9.44 -23.24
C ASN A 264 -37.73 -8.71 -22.14
N GLN A 265 -37.39 -8.95 -20.87
CA GLN A 265 -37.98 -8.30 -19.71
C GLN A 265 -37.27 -7.00 -19.34
N GLN A 266 -36.10 -6.74 -19.95
CA GLN A 266 -35.39 -5.49 -19.82
C GLN A 266 -35.52 -4.67 -21.11
N ALA A 267 -36.16 -3.51 -21.00
CA ALA A 267 -36.17 -2.52 -22.07
C ALA A 267 -34.91 -1.63 -21.96
N PHE A 268 -34.34 -1.30 -23.12
CA PHE A 268 -33.25 -0.34 -23.24
C PHE A 268 -33.71 0.82 -24.11
N LYS A 269 -33.59 2.04 -23.60
CA LYS A 269 -33.69 3.25 -24.42
C LYS A 269 -32.34 3.95 -24.46
N LYS A 270 -32.13 4.68 -25.54
CA LYS A 270 -30.98 5.58 -25.66
C LYS A 270 -31.03 6.56 -24.48
N ASP A 271 -29.89 6.72 -23.80
CA ASP A 271 -29.71 7.58 -22.64
C ASP A 271 -30.40 7.13 -21.34
N ASP A 272 -30.86 5.87 -21.26
CA ASP A 272 -31.23 5.29 -19.96
C ASP A 272 -30.01 5.22 -19.03
N LEU A 273 -30.25 5.50 -17.75
CA LEU A 273 -29.22 5.51 -16.71
C LEU A 273 -29.37 4.27 -15.82
N TYR A 274 -28.24 3.69 -15.44
CA TYR A 274 -28.16 2.52 -14.60
C TYR A 274 -27.19 2.79 -13.47
N GLU A 275 -27.57 2.40 -12.25
CA GLU A 275 -26.64 2.29 -11.13
C GLU A 275 -26.05 0.89 -11.16
N ILE A 276 -24.73 0.80 -11.14
CA ILE A 276 -24.02 -0.47 -11.21
C ILE A 276 -22.96 -0.56 -10.11
N ASP A 277 -22.74 -1.79 -9.65
CA ASP A 277 -21.52 -2.16 -8.92
C ASP A 277 -20.45 -2.56 -9.95
N LEU A 278 -19.48 -1.67 -10.17
CA LEU A 278 -18.38 -1.87 -11.09
C LEU A 278 -17.15 -2.38 -10.34
N GLU A 279 -16.65 -3.53 -10.76
CA GLU A 279 -15.35 -4.05 -10.34
C GLU A 279 -14.30 -3.68 -11.41
N VAL A 280 -13.28 -2.92 -11.01
CA VAL A 280 -12.17 -2.50 -11.86
C VAL A 280 -10.91 -3.23 -11.42
N THR A 281 -10.47 -4.19 -12.23
CA THR A 281 -9.23 -4.93 -12.01
C THR A 281 -8.12 -4.28 -12.81
N THR A 282 -7.24 -3.56 -12.14
CA THR A 282 -5.99 -3.06 -12.72
C THR A 282 -4.90 -4.08 -12.46
N THR A 283 -4.42 -4.74 -13.51
CA THR A 283 -3.22 -5.56 -13.47
C THR A 283 -2.04 -4.74 -13.98
N SER A 284 -1.18 -4.31 -13.07
CA SER A 284 0.05 -3.60 -13.41
C SER A 284 1.20 -4.58 -13.56
N ARG A 285 1.82 -4.58 -14.74
CA ARG A 285 3.05 -5.31 -15.07
C ARG A 285 4.11 -4.28 -15.49
N PRO A 286 5.41 -4.54 -15.32
CA PRO A 286 6.45 -3.56 -15.59
C PRO A 286 6.54 -3.11 -17.05
N THR A 287 5.92 -3.85 -17.97
CA THR A 287 5.84 -3.49 -19.39
C THR A 287 4.46 -2.99 -19.83
N ARG A 288 3.40 -3.27 -19.06
CA ARG A 288 2.03 -2.90 -19.42
C ARG A 288 1.11 -2.93 -18.22
N SER A 289 0.15 -2.03 -18.18
CA SER A 289 -1.01 -2.14 -17.30
C SER A 289 -2.22 -2.56 -18.12
N THR A 290 -3.00 -3.52 -17.62
CA THR A 290 -4.28 -3.91 -18.21
C THR A 290 -5.40 -3.61 -17.22
N ILE A 291 -6.45 -2.96 -17.70
CA ILE A 291 -7.62 -2.61 -16.88
C ILE A 291 -8.80 -3.42 -17.40
N ASP A 292 -9.25 -4.38 -16.60
CA ASP A 292 -10.47 -5.14 -16.84
C ASP A 292 -11.60 -4.54 -16.01
N ARG A 293 -12.78 -4.36 -16.63
CA ARG A 293 -13.95 -3.79 -15.97
C ARG A 293 -15.11 -4.78 -16.04
N VAL A 294 -15.71 -5.04 -14.88
CA VAL A 294 -16.76 -6.05 -14.73
C VAL A 294 -17.95 -5.42 -14.03
N VAL A 295 -19.12 -5.47 -14.66
CA VAL A 295 -20.38 -5.13 -13.99
C VAL A 295 -20.78 -6.34 -13.16
N VAL A 296 -20.65 -6.23 -11.84
CA VAL A 296 -20.97 -7.30 -10.90
C VAL A 296 -22.48 -7.41 -10.72
N GLU A 297 -23.14 -6.26 -10.54
CA GLU A 297 -24.58 -6.15 -10.32
C GLU A 297 -25.12 -4.85 -10.93
N VAL A 298 -26.32 -4.92 -11.51
CA VAL A 298 -27.10 -3.74 -11.92
C VAL A 298 -28.16 -3.50 -10.85
N THR A 299 -27.94 -2.50 -10.00
CA THR A 299 -28.78 -2.27 -8.82
C THR A 299 -30.01 -1.44 -9.13
N ARG A 300 -29.93 -0.49 -10.07
CA ARG A 300 -31.06 0.38 -10.46
C ARG A 300 -31.05 0.72 -11.94
N HIS A 301 -32.23 1.00 -12.48
CA HIS A 301 -32.47 1.50 -13.83
C HIS A 301 -33.42 2.69 -13.76
N TRP A 302 -32.98 3.83 -14.28
CA TRP A 302 -33.81 5.02 -14.49
C TRP A 302 -34.08 5.18 -15.98
N ALA A 303 -35.35 5.03 -16.36
CA ALA A 303 -35.78 5.33 -17.70
C ALA A 303 -35.65 6.84 -17.97
N SER A 304 -35.32 7.22 -19.20
CA SER A 304 -35.19 8.63 -19.63
C SER A 304 -36.34 9.58 -19.22
N GLY A 305 -37.55 9.07 -18.95
CA GLY A 305 -38.71 9.81 -18.46
C GLY A 305 -38.83 9.96 -16.93
N ASP A 306 -38.14 9.15 -16.14
CA ASP A 306 -38.20 9.14 -14.67
C ASP A 306 -37.14 10.06 -14.02
N ARG A 307 -36.45 10.89 -14.81
CA ARG A 307 -35.39 11.82 -14.36
C ARG A 307 -35.89 13.01 -13.51
N ARG A 308 -36.94 12.85 -12.71
CA ARG A 308 -37.37 13.85 -11.71
C ARG A 308 -37.22 13.29 -10.30
N GLN A 309 -36.30 13.92 -9.55
CA GLN A 309 -35.98 13.75 -8.12
C GLN A 309 -35.26 12.41 -7.83
N VAL A 310 -33.99 12.39 -7.44
CA VAL A 310 -33.31 13.10 -6.32
C VAL A 310 -31.88 13.45 -6.71
#